data_AF-A0A7C7RA20-F1
#
_entry.id   AF-A0A7C7RA20-F1
#
_cell.length_a   1.000
_cell.length_b   1.000
_cell.length_c   1.000
_cell.angle_alpha   90.00
_cell.angle_beta   90.00
_cell.angle_gamma   90.00
#
_symmetry.space_group_name_H-M   'P 1'
#
loop_
_entity.id
_entity.type
_entity.pdbx_description
1 polymer ?
#
loop_
_entity_poly.entity_id
_entity_poly.type
_entity_poly.pdbx_seq_one_letter_code
_entity_poly.pdbx_strand_id
1 'polypeptide(L)'
;MPKMIDLGEGGKTMRELFDNKEDKKEILKGMIKRLHEGATPGEMKEKFKEMLKGLTPAEIAQVEEELIKEGMPKEEVRRLCDVHLAVFKEAIEGERASVPAWHPVHILMEEHKMLLNFSKGLRNISKEIKVAKDFDSAGEKMGQLTHIAEHFKESESHYLREENLLFPYLERHGITQPPAIMWTEHDRIREIEKNFINLLIRTGGWFFRIL
;
A
#
# COMPACT_ATOMS: atom_id res chain seq x y z
N MET A 1 7.54 5.95 -35.09
CA MET A 1 6.28 5.27 -35.44
C MET A 1 6.05 4.15 -34.44
N PRO A 2 4.99 4.18 -33.61
CA PRO A 2 4.69 3.05 -32.74
C PRO A 2 4.17 1.90 -33.61
N LYS A 3 4.72 0.70 -33.41
CA LYS A 3 4.30 -0.52 -34.13
C LYS A 3 2.86 -0.88 -33.73
N MET A 4 2.03 -1.10 -34.75
CA MET A 4 0.67 -1.61 -34.63
C MET A 4 0.71 -3.04 -34.09
N ILE A 5 -0.07 -3.32 -33.06
CA ILE A 5 -0.47 -4.68 -32.70
C ILE A 5 -1.74 -4.93 -33.48
N ASP A 6 -1.69 -5.88 -34.42
CA ASP A 6 -2.82 -6.27 -35.26
C ASP A 6 -3.78 -7.14 -34.44
N LEU A 7 -4.92 -6.57 -34.07
CA LEU A 7 -6.05 -7.27 -33.47
C LEU A 7 -7.19 -7.20 -34.49
N GLY A 8 -7.32 -8.29 -35.26
CA GLY A 8 -8.41 -8.71 -36.16
C GLY A 8 -9.55 -7.74 -36.54
N GLU A 9 -9.89 -7.78 -37.82
CA GLU A 9 -10.94 -7.05 -38.55
C GLU A 9 -12.10 -6.50 -37.69
N GLY A 10 -12.16 -5.16 -37.60
CA GLY A 10 -13.09 -4.39 -36.76
C GLY A 10 -12.42 -3.34 -35.87
N GLY A 11 -11.10 -3.16 -35.99
CA GLY A 11 -10.27 -2.39 -35.06
C GLY A 11 -10.66 -0.93 -34.84
N LYS A 12 -11.14 -0.64 -33.63
CA LYS A 12 -11.18 0.72 -33.06
C LYS A 12 -9.75 1.29 -33.01
N THR A 13 -9.59 2.58 -33.27
CA THR A 13 -8.29 3.25 -33.10
C THR A 13 -7.87 3.24 -31.62
N MET A 14 -6.56 3.27 -31.34
CA MET A 14 -6.03 3.37 -29.97
C MET A 14 -6.76 4.46 -29.16
N ARG A 15 -7.01 5.64 -29.76
CA ARG A 15 -7.77 6.74 -29.13
C ARG A 15 -9.20 6.37 -28.75
N GLU A 16 -9.92 5.63 -29.61
CA GLU A 16 -11.29 5.18 -29.33
C GLU A 16 -11.33 4.10 -28.25
N LEU A 17 -10.29 3.26 -28.13
CA LEU A 17 -10.12 2.32 -27.02
C LEU A 17 -9.83 3.03 -25.68
N PHE A 18 -9.20 4.21 -25.72
CA PHE A 18 -8.94 5.01 -24.52
C PHE A 18 -10.19 5.76 -24.00
N ASP A 19 -11.28 5.84 -24.76
CA ASP A 19 -12.51 6.55 -24.32
C ASP A 19 -13.56 5.62 -23.69
N ASN A 20 -13.46 4.30 -23.89
CA ASN A 20 -14.40 3.33 -23.32
C ASN A 20 -13.81 2.59 -22.12
N LYS A 21 -14.54 2.58 -21.00
CA LYS A 21 -14.12 1.93 -19.75
C LYS A 21 -13.89 0.42 -19.87
N GLU A 22 -14.71 -0.26 -20.65
CA GLU A 22 -14.57 -1.72 -20.83
C GLU A 22 -13.29 -2.05 -21.61
N ASP A 23 -13.02 -1.27 -22.66
CA ASP A 23 -11.81 -1.39 -23.46
C ASP A 23 -10.55 -1.07 -22.59
N LYS A 24 -10.65 -0.13 -21.63
CA LYS A 24 -9.57 0.14 -20.67
C LYS A 24 -9.27 -1.04 -19.74
N LYS A 25 -10.29 -1.72 -19.23
CA LYS A 25 -10.14 -2.89 -18.37
C LYS A 25 -9.43 -4.02 -19.11
N GLU A 26 -9.83 -4.31 -20.34
CA GLU A 26 -9.20 -5.35 -21.16
C GLU A 26 -7.75 -5.02 -21.54
N ILE A 27 -7.45 -3.75 -21.83
CA ILE A 27 -6.06 -3.32 -22.06
C ILE A 27 -5.24 -3.45 -20.78
N LEU A 28 -5.76 -3.02 -19.63
CA LEU A 28 -5.07 -3.13 -18.34
C LEU A 28 -4.74 -4.60 -18.04
N LYS A 29 -5.71 -5.49 -18.22
CA LYS A 29 -5.58 -6.94 -18.10
C LYS A 29 -4.49 -7.51 -19.00
N GLY A 30 -4.48 -7.12 -20.28
CA GLY A 30 -3.43 -7.51 -21.23
C GLY A 30 -2.05 -7.00 -20.83
N MET A 31 -1.94 -5.79 -20.29
CA MET A 31 -0.67 -5.24 -19.81
C MET A 31 -0.15 -5.97 -18.56
N ILE A 32 -1.03 -6.34 -17.63
CA ILE A 32 -0.68 -7.14 -16.45
C ILE A 32 -0.15 -8.51 -16.88
N LYS A 33 -0.79 -9.17 -17.86
CA LYS A 33 -0.30 -10.42 -18.47
C LYS A 33 1.09 -10.26 -19.11
N ARG A 34 1.35 -9.17 -19.85
CA ARG A 34 2.68 -8.93 -20.45
C ARG A 34 3.79 -8.64 -19.43
N LEU A 35 3.48 -8.00 -18.30
CA LEU A 35 4.47 -7.82 -17.23
C LEU A 35 4.86 -9.17 -16.63
N HIS A 36 3.90 -10.08 -16.47
CA HIS A 36 4.17 -11.45 -16.05
C HIS A 36 5.13 -12.18 -17.01
N GLU A 37 4.98 -11.95 -18.32
CA GLU A 37 5.86 -12.53 -19.37
C GLU A 37 7.29 -11.94 -19.41
N GLY A 38 7.64 -11.04 -18.48
CA GLY A 38 9.02 -10.53 -18.32
C GLY A 38 9.29 -9.17 -18.96
N ALA A 39 8.25 -8.43 -19.34
CA ALA A 39 8.42 -7.05 -19.80
C ALA A 39 9.00 -6.15 -18.69
N THR A 40 9.90 -5.24 -19.04
CA THR A 40 10.54 -4.39 -18.03
C THR A 40 9.56 -3.33 -17.48
N PRO A 41 9.52 -3.10 -16.15
CA PRO A 41 8.62 -2.11 -15.54
C PRO A 41 8.80 -0.68 -16.09
N GLY A 42 10.02 -0.33 -16.52
CA GLY A 42 10.37 1.03 -16.96
C GLY A 42 9.67 1.48 -18.25
N GLU A 43 9.51 0.59 -19.24
CA GLU A 43 8.87 0.93 -20.52
C GLU A 43 7.34 0.96 -20.43
N MET A 44 6.78 0.28 -19.42
CA MET A 44 5.34 0.10 -19.26
C MET A 44 4.74 1.09 -18.26
N LYS A 45 5.54 1.70 -17.39
CA LYS A 45 5.08 2.60 -16.30
C LYS A 45 4.23 3.76 -16.80
N GLU A 46 4.68 4.50 -17.82
CA GLU A 46 3.93 5.65 -18.34
C GLU A 46 2.62 5.25 -19.02
N LYS A 47 2.62 4.11 -19.73
CA LYS A 47 1.40 3.56 -20.34
C LYS A 47 0.41 3.07 -19.27
N PHE A 48 0.91 2.42 -18.21
CA PHE A 48 0.08 2.07 -17.05
C PHE A 48 -0.54 3.31 -16.43
N LYS A 49 0.26 4.35 -16.19
CA LYS A 49 -0.21 5.61 -15.62
C LYS A 49 -1.30 6.25 -16.45
N GLU A 50 -1.16 6.27 -17.78
CA GLU A 50 -2.17 6.82 -18.68
C GLU A 50 -3.46 5.98 -18.69
N MET A 51 -3.36 4.65 -18.63
CA MET A 51 -4.53 3.76 -18.56
C MET A 51 -5.27 3.87 -17.24
N LEU A 52 -4.53 3.96 -16.13
CA LEU A 52 -5.10 4.10 -14.80
C LEU A 52 -5.78 5.46 -14.60
N LYS A 53 -5.42 6.48 -15.38
CA LYS A 53 -6.16 7.76 -15.42
C LYS A 53 -7.58 7.50 -15.93
N GLY A 54 -8.53 7.53 -15.00
CA GLY A 54 -9.96 7.35 -15.26
C GLY A 54 -10.51 5.98 -14.86
N LEU A 55 -9.72 5.12 -14.24
CA LEU A 55 -10.22 3.96 -13.50
C LEU A 55 -10.25 4.27 -12.01
N THR A 56 -11.37 3.95 -11.38
CA THR A 56 -11.58 4.05 -9.94
C THR A 56 -10.91 2.88 -9.22
N PRO A 57 -10.48 3.02 -7.96
CA PRO A 57 -9.87 1.93 -7.20
C PRO A 57 -10.69 0.62 -7.21
N ALA A 58 -12.02 0.72 -7.20
CA ALA A 58 -12.92 -0.42 -7.29
C ALA A 58 -12.85 -1.13 -8.66
N GLU A 59 -12.76 -0.38 -9.77
CA GLU A 59 -12.64 -0.96 -11.12
C GLU A 59 -11.31 -1.71 -11.30
N ILE A 60 -10.24 -1.21 -10.69
CA ILE A 60 -8.94 -1.91 -10.69
C ILE A 60 -9.04 -3.21 -9.90
N ALA A 61 -9.61 -3.19 -8.69
CA ALA A 61 -9.79 -4.40 -7.89
C ALA A 61 -10.62 -5.47 -8.63
N GLN A 62 -11.60 -5.03 -9.44
CA GLN A 62 -12.36 -5.94 -10.31
C GLN A 62 -11.50 -6.59 -11.40
N VAL A 63 -10.63 -5.81 -12.07
CA VAL A 63 -9.71 -6.35 -13.08
C VAL A 63 -8.76 -7.38 -12.47
N GLU A 64 -8.25 -7.13 -11.27
CA GLU A 64 -7.40 -8.07 -10.53
C GLU A 64 -8.14 -9.38 -10.22
N GLU A 65 -9.40 -9.28 -9.76
CA GLU A 65 -10.24 -10.44 -9.48
C GLU A 65 -10.54 -11.27 -10.73
N GLU A 66 -10.80 -10.62 -11.88
CA GLU A 66 -11.00 -11.29 -13.15
C GLU A 66 -9.76 -12.05 -13.62
N LEU A 67 -8.58 -11.46 -13.51
CA LEU A 67 -7.32 -12.11 -13.88
C LEU A 67 -7.07 -13.40 -13.09
N ILE A 68 -7.40 -13.38 -11.80
CA ILE A 68 -7.26 -14.57 -10.93
C ILE A 68 -8.25 -15.65 -11.37
N LYS A 69 -9.50 -15.28 -11.67
CA LYS A 69 -10.52 -16.22 -12.18
C LYS A 69 -10.11 -16.84 -13.52
N GLU A 70 -9.36 -16.13 -14.33
CA GLU A 70 -8.78 -16.63 -15.58
C GLU A 70 -7.53 -17.52 -15.39
N GLY A 71 -7.09 -17.72 -14.15
CA GLY A 71 -6.01 -18.64 -13.80
C GLY A 71 -4.66 -17.98 -13.51
N MET A 72 -4.59 -16.65 -13.42
CA MET A 72 -3.38 -15.97 -12.97
C MET A 72 -3.15 -16.23 -11.47
N PRO A 73 -1.94 -16.64 -11.03
CA PRO A 73 -1.62 -16.78 -9.62
C PRO A 73 -1.75 -15.47 -8.86
N LYS A 74 -2.28 -15.52 -7.62
CA LYS A 74 -2.49 -14.34 -6.77
C LYS A 74 -1.19 -13.60 -6.47
N GLU A 75 -0.12 -14.35 -6.27
CA GLU A 75 1.22 -13.85 -5.98
C GLU A 75 1.75 -12.98 -7.12
N GLU A 76 1.37 -13.31 -8.36
CA GLU A 76 1.79 -12.58 -9.54
C GLU A 76 1.02 -11.27 -9.72
N VAL A 77 -0.30 -11.31 -9.50
CA VAL A 77 -1.13 -10.08 -9.43
C VAL A 77 -0.58 -9.15 -8.35
N ARG A 78 -0.18 -9.70 -7.19
CA ARG A 78 0.45 -8.95 -6.11
C ARG A 78 1.82 -8.38 -6.46
N ARG A 79 2.68 -9.11 -7.17
CA ARG A 79 4.01 -8.62 -7.59
C ARG A 79 3.90 -7.39 -8.51
N LEU A 80 2.85 -7.36 -9.32
CA LEU A 80 2.51 -6.24 -10.20
C LEU A 80 1.90 -5.07 -9.41
N CYS A 81 1.33 -5.34 -8.23
CA CYS A 81 0.84 -4.35 -7.29
C CYS A 81 1.96 -3.41 -6.81
N ASP A 82 3.20 -3.84 -6.55
CA ASP A 82 4.27 -2.91 -6.12
C ASP A 82 4.62 -1.84 -7.18
N VAL A 83 4.63 -2.23 -8.46
CA VAL A 83 4.89 -1.32 -9.58
C VAL A 83 3.69 -0.41 -9.83
N HIS A 84 2.48 -0.95 -9.75
CA HIS A 84 1.27 -0.17 -9.97
C HIS A 84 0.89 0.67 -8.76
N LEU A 85 1.17 0.29 -7.51
CA LEU A 85 0.88 1.07 -6.29
C LEU A 85 1.61 2.41 -6.30
N ALA A 86 2.84 2.45 -6.80
CA ALA A 86 3.56 3.70 -7.02
C ALA A 86 2.86 4.60 -8.04
N VAL A 87 2.23 4.01 -9.06
CA VAL A 87 1.45 4.72 -10.09
C VAL A 87 0.04 5.07 -9.59
N PHE A 88 -0.58 4.19 -8.80
CA PHE A 88 -1.89 4.32 -8.17
C PHE A 88 -1.89 5.40 -7.12
N LYS A 89 -0.85 5.48 -6.30
CA LYS A 89 -0.71 6.53 -5.30
C LYS A 89 -0.81 7.91 -5.95
N GLU A 90 -0.13 8.12 -7.07
CA GLU A 90 -0.22 9.37 -7.83
C GLU A 90 -1.59 9.59 -8.49
N ALA A 91 -2.30 8.52 -8.89
CA ALA A 91 -3.63 8.61 -9.50
C ALA A 91 -4.75 8.84 -8.47
N ILE A 92 -4.62 8.30 -7.25
CA ILE A 92 -5.63 8.30 -6.19
C ILE A 92 -5.40 9.42 -5.17
N GLU A 93 -4.21 10.05 -5.14
CA GLU A 93 -3.89 11.16 -4.22
C GLU A 93 -4.86 12.36 -4.32
N GLY A 94 -5.59 12.51 -5.44
CA GLY A 94 -6.64 13.52 -5.63
C GLY A 94 -8.04 13.14 -5.11
N GLU A 95 -8.30 11.86 -4.85
CA GLU A 95 -9.61 11.34 -4.42
C GLU A 95 -9.62 11.06 -2.91
N ARG A 96 -9.55 12.12 -2.08
CA ARG A 96 -9.81 11.96 -0.65
C ARG A 96 -11.32 11.79 -0.43
N ALA A 97 -11.71 10.73 0.27
CA ALA A 97 -13.08 10.56 0.73
C ALA A 97 -13.48 11.78 1.58
N SER A 98 -14.34 12.65 1.03
CA SER A 98 -14.91 13.79 1.74
C SER A 98 -16.08 13.30 2.58
N VAL A 99 -15.75 12.73 3.75
CA VAL A 99 -16.72 12.22 4.72
C VAL A 99 -16.66 13.02 6.02
N PRO A 100 -17.76 13.15 6.77
CA PRO A 100 -17.78 13.86 8.05
C PRO A 100 -16.81 13.29 9.08
N ALA A 101 -16.41 14.10 10.07
CA ALA A 101 -15.44 13.71 11.09
C ALA A 101 -15.83 12.48 11.94
N TRP A 102 -17.13 12.26 12.15
CA TRP A 102 -17.64 11.10 12.89
C TRP A 102 -17.65 9.80 12.07
N HIS A 103 -17.42 9.88 10.76
CA HIS A 103 -17.52 8.73 9.87
C HIS A 103 -16.36 7.74 10.12
N PRO A 104 -16.61 6.42 10.21
CA PRO A 104 -15.55 5.44 10.49
C PRO A 104 -14.34 5.53 9.56
N VAL A 105 -14.57 5.74 8.26
CA VAL A 105 -13.49 5.94 7.26
C VAL A 105 -12.66 7.20 7.56
N HIS A 106 -13.28 8.29 8.04
CA HIS A 106 -12.52 9.47 8.44
C HIS A 106 -11.59 9.15 9.61
N ILE A 107 -12.13 8.49 10.63
CA ILE A 107 -11.40 8.12 11.85
C ILE A 107 -10.22 7.22 11.49
N LEU A 108 -10.45 6.14 10.73
CA LEU A 108 -9.39 5.25 10.26
C LEU A 108 -8.32 6.01 9.46
N MET A 109 -8.72 6.98 8.62
CA MET A 109 -7.77 7.76 7.85
C MET A 109 -6.93 8.72 8.70
N GLU A 110 -7.50 9.35 9.73
CA GLU A 110 -6.73 10.18 10.66
C GLU A 110 -5.78 9.33 11.52
N GLU A 111 -6.24 8.18 12.01
CA GLU A 111 -5.39 7.21 12.72
C GLU A 111 -4.21 6.77 11.86
N HIS A 112 -4.47 6.40 10.60
CA HIS A 112 -3.42 6.01 9.67
C HIS A 112 -2.39 7.13 9.44
N LYS A 113 -2.83 8.40 9.35
CA LYS A 113 -1.91 9.55 9.27
C LYS A 113 -1.03 9.66 10.51
N MET A 114 -1.58 9.43 11.70
CA MET A 114 -0.80 9.43 12.94
C MET A 114 0.26 8.31 12.93
N LEU A 115 -0.11 7.09 12.53
CA LEU A 115 0.83 5.96 12.39
C LEU A 115 1.96 6.25 11.40
N LEU A 116 1.66 6.92 10.28
CA LEU A 116 2.67 7.38 9.32
C LEU A 116 3.61 8.43 9.93
N ASN A 117 3.09 9.34 10.76
CA ASN A 117 3.90 10.34 11.44
C ASN A 117 4.82 9.71 12.49
N PHE A 118 4.33 8.74 13.29
CA PHE A 118 5.18 7.97 14.20
C PHE A 118 6.26 7.19 13.46
N SER A 119 5.93 6.58 12.33
CA SER A 119 6.91 5.88 11.47
C SER A 119 8.00 6.82 10.93
N LYS A 120 7.64 8.05 10.55
CA LYS A 120 8.61 9.08 10.16
C LYS A 120 9.47 9.52 11.34
N GLY A 121 8.86 9.71 12.51
CA GLY A 121 9.54 10.03 13.76
C GLY A 121 10.59 8.99 14.11
N LEU A 122 10.20 7.70 14.11
CA LEU A 122 11.09 6.56 14.34
C LEU A 122 12.30 6.61 13.40
N ARG A 123 12.06 6.83 12.10
CA ARG A 123 13.13 6.90 11.10
C ARG A 123 14.10 8.06 11.38
N ASN A 124 13.59 9.23 11.75
CA ASN A 124 14.41 10.40 12.02
C ASN A 124 15.24 10.22 13.29
N ILE A 125 14.61 9.78 14.38
CA ILE A 125 15.29 9.52 15.66
C ILE A 125 16.35 8.42 15.48
N SER A 126 16.06 7.36 14.72
CA SER A 126 17.03 6.31 14.41
C SER A 126 18.27 6.85 13.68
N LYS A 127 18.12 7.84 12.80
CA LYS A 127 19.24 8.51 12.14
C LYS A 127 20.02 9.39 13.12
N GLU A 128 19.34 10.10 14.00
CA GLU A 128 19.94 10.97 15.01
C GLU A 128 20.76 10.16 16.01
N ILE A 129 20.24 9.04 16.54
CA ILE A 129 20.97 8.14 17.44
C ILE A 129 22.25 7.63 16.79
N LYS A 130 22.22 7.30 15.49
CA LYS A 130 23.39 6.80 14.76
C LYS A 130 24.55 7.80 14.72
N VAL A 131 24.27 9.10 14.83
CA VAL A 131 25.27 10.19 14.79
C VAL A 131 25.48 10.87 16.15
N ALA A 132 24.76 10.44 17.19
CA ALA A 132 24.89 10.96 18.54
C ALA A 132 26.29 10.70 19.09
N LYS A 133 26.84 11.68 19.80
CA LYS A 133 28.24 11.67 20.28
C LYS A 133 28.38 11.45 21.78
N ASP A 134 27.27 11.52 22.51
CA ASP A 134 27.22 11.40 23.96
C ASP A 134 25.99 10.60 24.43
N PHE A 135 26.07 10.10 25.66
CA PHE A 135 25.07 9.23 26.26
C PHE A 135 23.78 9.97 26.64
N ASP A 136 23.86 11.25 27.00
CA ASP A 136 22.69 12.05 27.41
C ASP A 136 21.77 12.31 26.23
N SER A 137 22.32 12.72 25.08
CA SER A 137 21.59 12.85 23.83
C SER A 137 21.00 11.52 23.40
N ALA A 138 21.71 10.40 23.57
CA ALA A 138 21.16 9.08 23.28
C ALA A 138 19.99 8.73 24.21
N GLY A 139 20.07 9.07 25.50
CA GLY A 139 19.03 8.82 26.50
C GLY A 139 17.71 9.52 26.18
N GLU A 140 17.74 10.81 25.81
CA GLU A 140 16.53 11.54 25.40
C GLU A 140 15.85 10.88 24.19
N LYS A 141 16.65 10.49 23.18
CA LYS A 141 16.14 9.81 21.98
C LYS A 141 15.55 8.43 22.31
N MET A 142 16.13 7.70 23.26
CA MET A 142 15.55 6.44 23.73
C MET A 142 14.18 6.62 24.38
N GLY A 143 13.98 7.71 25.14
CA GLY A 143 12.66 8.08 25.65
C GLY A 143 11.64 8.33 24.53
N GLN A 144 12.04 9.06 23.49
CA GLN A 144 11.19 9.31 22.32
C GLN A 144 10.84 8.01 21.55
N LEU A 145 11.80 7.09 21.40
CA LEU A 145 11.54 5.78 20.79
C LEU A 145 10.56 4.94 21.63
N THR A 146 10.67 5.01 22.95
CA THR A 146 9.74 4.31 23.86
C THR A 146 8.32 4.84 23.67
N HIS A 147 8.13 6.16 23.58
CA HIS A 147 6.83 6.74 23.31
C HIS A 147 6.24 6.32 21.95
N ILE A 148 7.06 6.28 20.90
CA ILE A 148 6.61 5.77 19.59
C ILE A 148 6.20 4.29 19.70
N ALA A 149 6.94 3.49 20.46
CA ALA A 149 6.61 2.08 20.65
C ALA A 149 5.27 1.86 21.36
N GLU A 150 4.89 2.74 22.30
CA GLU A 150 3.56 2.73 22.92
C GLU A 150 2.45 2.96 21.88
N HIS A 151 2.61 3.96 21.01
CA HIS A 151 1.64 4.23 19.94
C HIS A 151 1.54 3.10 18.92
N PHE A 152 2.64 2.47 18.55
CA PHE A 152 2.61 1.27 17.71
C PHE A 152 1.94 0.09 18.41
N LYS A 153 2.03 -0.05 19.73
CA LYS A 153 1.26 -1.07 20.43
C LYS A 153 -0.25 -0.81 20.36
N GLU A 154 -0.67 0.46 20.33
CA GLU A 154 -2.07 0.86 20.22
C GLU A 154 -2.63 0.73 18.79
N SER A 155 -1.75 0.66 17.78
CA SER A 155 -2.10 0.48 16.36
C SER A 155 -2.86 -0.84 16.10
N GLU A 156 -2.69 -1.86 16.95
CA GLU A 156 -3.42 -3.13 16.85
C GLU A 156 -4.93 -2.92 16.81
N SER A 157 -5.45 -1.98 17.60
CA SER A 157 -6.88 -1.68 17.60
C SER A 157 -7.38 -1.13 16.27
N HIS A 158 -6.52 -0.40 15.54
CA HIS A 158 -6.81 0.13 14.22
C HIS A 158 -6.85 -1.00 13.18
N TYR A 159 -5.83 -1.87 13.16
CA TYR A 159 -5.80 -3.04 12.25
C TYR A 159 -7.01 -3.95 12.45
N LEU A 160 -7.38 -4.23 13.71
CA LEU A 160 -8.56 -5.05 14.01
C LEU A 160 -9.87 -4.42 13.53
N ARG A 161 -10.01 -3.08 13.56
CA ARG A 161 -11.19 -2.41 13.01
C ARG A 161 -11.23 -2.51 11.48
N GLU A 162 -10.09 -2.40 10.81
CA GLU A 162 -10.01 -2.60 9.37
C GLU A 162 -10.37 -4.05 9.01
N GLU A 163 -9.71 -5.01 9.65
CA GLU A 163 -9.82 -6.45 9.42
C GLU A 163 -11.21 -7.02 9.71
N ASN A 164 -11.88 -6.56 10.77
CA ASN A 164 -13.16 -7.12 11.21
C ASN A 164 -14.39 -6.33 10.75
N LEU A 165 -14.22 -5.10 10.26
CA LEU A 165 -15.35 -4.25 9.84
C LEU A 165 -15.21 -3.76 8.40
N LEU A 166 -14.11 -3.08 8.08
CA LEU A 166 -13.95 -2.47 6.75
C LEU A 166 -13.76 -3.54 5.67
N PHE A 167 -12.85 -4.48 5.89
CA PHE A 167 -12.51 -5.53 4.93
C PHE A 167 -13.70 -6.42 4.60
N PRO A 168 -14.47 -6.97 5.58
CA PRO A 168 -15.66 -7.75 5.27
C PRO A 168 -16.73 -6.95 4.50
N TYR A 169 -16.81 -5.64 4.71
CA TYR A 169 -17.72 -4.78 3.96
C TYR A 169 -17.28 -4.66 2.48
N LEU A 170 -15.99 -4.43 2.23
CA LEU A 170 -15.42 -4.36 0.88
C LEU A 170 -15.59 -5.70 0.13
N GLU A 171 -15.34 -6.81 0.80
CA GLU A 171 -15.46 -8.16 0.23
C GLU A 171 -16.89 -8.47 -0.21
N ARG A 172 -17.91 -8.07 0.56
CA ARG A 172 -19.33 -8.20 0.18
C ARG A 172 -19.68 -7.42 -1.08
N HIS A 173 -18.91 -6.40 -1.42
CA HIS A 173 -19.03 -5.62 -2.66
C HIS A 173 -18.12 -6.12 -3.78
N GLY A 174 -17.51 -7.29 -3.64
CA GLY A 174 -16.66 -7.91 -4.65
C GLY A 174 -15.22 -7.40 -4.68
N ILE A 175 -14.79 -6.64 -3.67
CA ILE A 175 -13.42 -6.15 -3.52
C ILE A 175 -12.71 -7.03 -2.49
N THR A 176 -12.06 -8.09 -2.96
CA THR A 176 -11.49 -9.17 -2.13
C THR A 176 -9.96 -9.14 -2.08
N GLN A 177 -9.30 -8.75 -3.18
CA GLN A 177 -7.85 -8.77 -3.27
C GLN A 177 -7.15 -7.72 -2.39
N PRO A 178 -7.57 -6.43 -2.37
CA PRO A 178 -6.93 -5.45 -1.51
C PRO A 178 -7.00 -5.83 -0.01
N PRO A 179 -8.16 -6.24 0.55
CA PRO A 179 -8.22 -6.78 1.90
C PRO A 179 -7.28 -7.95 2.16
N ALA A 180 -7.22 -8.95 1.28
CA ALA A 180 -6.36 -10.12 1.45
C ALA A 180 -4.86 -9.75 1.49
N ILE A 181 -4.44 -8.78 0.67
CA ILE A 181 -3.08 -8.25 0.69
C ILE A 181 -2.83 -7.50 2.00
N MET A 182 -3.76 -6.63 2.41
CA MET A 182 -3.63 -5.83 3.63
C MET A 182 -3.53 -6.70 4.89
N TRP A 183 -4.25 -7.82 4.97
CA TRP A 183 -4.07 -8.81 6.03
C TRP A 183 -2.62 -9.29 6.14
N THR A 184 -1.98 -9.62 5.01
CA THR A 184 -0.57 -10.05 5.01
C THR A 184 0.35 -8.92 5.45
N GLU A 185 0.07 -7.68 5.03
CA GLU A 185 0.87 -6.52 5.43
C GLU A 185 0.70 -6.22 6.93
N HIS A 186 -0.50 -6.36 7.50
CA HIS A 186 -0.71 -6.18 8.93
C HIS A 186 0.07 -7.22 9.75
N ASP A 187 0.08 -8.49 9.35
CA ASP A 187 0.88 -9.52 10.01
C ASP A 187 2.38 -9.19 10.00
N ARG A 188 2.87 -8.68 8.86
CA ARG A 188 4.27 -8.22 8.75
C ARG A 188 4.54 -7.01 9.63
N ILE A 189 3.63 -6.04 9.69
CA ILE A 189 3.76 -4.86 10.55
C ILE A 189 3.81 -5.28 12.01
N ARG A 190 2.90 -6.16 12.46
CA ARG A 190 2.90 -6.72 13.82
C ARG A 190 4.23 -7.37 14.18
N GLU A 191 4.82 -8.13 13.26
CA GLU A 191 6.14 -8.73 13.48
C GLU A 191 7.24 -7.66 13.64
N ILE A 192 7.24 -6.62 12.79
CA ILE A 192 8.19 -5.51 12.86
C ILE A 192 8.04 -4.75 14.18
N GLU A 193 6.81 -4.41 14.59
CA GLU A 193 6.52 -3.71 15.84
C GLU A 193 6.99 -4.52 17.04
N LYS A 194 6.69 -5.82 17.08
CA LYS A 194 7.15 -6.73 18.13
C LYS A 194 8.67 -6.77 18.22
N ASN A 195 9.36 -6.86 17.09
CA ASN A 195 10.82 -6.87 17.04
C ASN A 195 11.42 -5.54 17.51
N PHE A 196 10.82 -4.41 17.12
CA PHE A 196 11.21 -3.07 17.57
C PHE A 196 11.05 -2.91 19.08
N ILE A 197 9.91 -3.30 19.64
CA ILE A 197 9.65 -3.25 21.10
C ILE A 197 10.66 -4.12 21.85
N ASN A 198 10.90 -5.35 21.38
CA ASN A 198 11.89 -6.25 21.98
C ASN A 198 13.31 -5.67 21.96
N LEU A 199 13.69 -4.99 20.86
CA LEU A 199 14.96 -4.30 20.76
C LEU A 199 15.07 -3.19 21.81
N LEU A 200 14.02 -2.38 21.99
CA LEU A 200 14.00 -1.33 23.00
C LEU A 200 14.10 -1.90 24.42
N ILE A 201 13.38 -2.97 24.76
CA ILE A 201 13.45 -3.60 26.09
C ILE A 201 14.86 -4.10 26.37
N ARG A 202 15.50 -4.78 25.41
CA ARG A 202 16.88 -5.28 25.54
C ARG A 202 17.89 -4.15 25.75
N THR A 203 17.68 -3.01 25.10
CA THR A 203 18.62 -1.88 25.12
C THR A 203 18.38 -0.97 26.33
N GLY A 204 17.12 -0.77 26.73
CA GLY A 204 16.70 -0.03 27.92
C GLY A 204 17.04 -0.75 29.22
N GLY A 205 17.01 -2.09 29.24
CA GLY A 205 17.50 -2.90 30.36
C GLY A 205 19.01 -2.75 30.63
N TRP A 206 19.77 -2.21 29.67
CA TRP A 206 21.19 -1.84 29.85
C TRP A 206 21.34 -0.44 30.47
N PHE A 207 20.51 0.52 30.07
CA PHE A 207 20.51 1.88 30.61
C PHE A 207 20.13 1.94 32.10
N PHE A 208 19.20 1.09 32.55
CA PHE A 208 18.81 1.01 33.97
C PHE A 208 19.79 0.24 34.88
N ARG A 209 20.84 -0.41 34.33
CA ARG A 209 21.86 -1.14 35.11
C ARG A 209 23.18 -0.36 35.28
N ILE A 210 23.32 0.80 34.64
CA ILE A 210 24.55 1.61 34.65
C ILE A 210 24.38 2.90 35.50
N LEU A 211 23.15 3.20 35.94
CA LEU A 211 22.85 4.16 37.02
C LEU A 211 22.59 3.39 38.32
#